data_AF-A0ABC8BU62-F1
#
_entry.id   AF-A0ABC8BU62-F1
#
_cell.length_a   1.000
_cell.length_b   1.000
_cell.length_c   1.000
_cell.angle_alpha   90.00
_cell.angle_beta   90.00
_cell.angle_gamma   90.00
#
_symmetry.space_group_name_H-M   'P 1'
#
loop_
_entity.id
_entity.type
_entity.pdbx_description
1 polymer ?
#
loop_
_entity_poly.entity_id
_entity_poly.type
_entity_poly.pdbx_seq_one_letter_code
_entity_poly.pdbx_strand_id
1 'polypeptide(L)'
;MAGAALATVTVGVILEDIPVSAVGGGALALLILLAVLGGKRRPAGEGPPAGRLALARIEDLRATGGESADVPVRFRLTVAPEPGDARPAYRVKITQHINLADLPAYRPRGIAVVEYRPDKPWDVRIVTRPTPEWARRAEEAEIDSAPDSTLVSNPDVDEGSWCLLVLLAFLAGAVLVVLLFRGPLFTAEPDEDTPAKPPSSSSSSSSSSSRTFSTSTTVSGPGTSLLAFGRMRATATDLETRVETAYVTEVTIEEHRMAVRGDSTRPPTGTFHLQSLPYELLPGLVREARTTLGVRDPESWRIDITPGTGAGEGPRVRVTVSGEEGTAHLDADATARITDRRAVDGKGAVDGKG
;
A
#
# COMPACT_ATOMS: atom_id res chain seq x y z
N MET A 1 -10.39 17.80 -1.74
CA MET A 1 -11.37 18.85 -1.38
C MET A 1 -12.65 18.71 -2.22
N ALA A 2 -13.29 17.54 -2.22
CA ALA A 2 -14.58 17.31 -2.91
C ALA A 2 -15.54 16.50 -2.01
N GLY A 3 -15.00 15.64 -1.14
CA GLY A 3 -15.79 14.88 -0.16
C GLY A 3 -16.41 15.75 0.95
N ALA A 4 -15.68 16.75 1.45
CA ALA A 4 -16.21 17.64 2.49
C ALA A 4 -17.38 18.52 1.98
N ALA A 5 -17.41 18.76 0.67
CA ALA A 5 -18.45 19.50 -0.04
C ALA A 5 -19.77 18.73 -0.13
N LEU A 6 -19.66 17.45 -0.47
CA LEU A 6 -20.81 16.55 -0.61
C LEU A 6 -21.40 16.17 0.75
N ALA A 7 -20.57 16.08 1.79
CA ALA A 7 -21.02 15.76 3.14
C ALA A 7 -21.88 16.87 3.77
N THR A 8 -21.52 18.15 3.59
CA THR A 8 -22.27 19.27 4.17
C THR A 8 -23.60 19.54 3.46
N VAL A 9 -23.67 19.31 2.13
CA VAL A 9 -24.94 19.41 1.38
C VAL A 9 -25.90 18.28 1.79
N THR A 10 -25.40 17.07 2.04
CA THR A 10 -26.24 15.92 2.44
C THR A 10 -26.79 16.07 3.88
N VAL A 11 -26.02 16.66 4.79
CA VAL A 11 -26.44 16.91 6.19
C VAL A 11 -27.37 18.13 6.30
N GLY A 12 -27.20 19.16 5.45
CA GLY A 12 -28.07 20.35 5.45
C GLY A 12 -29.49 20.12 4.92
N VAL A 13 -29.67 19.17 3.98
CA VAL A 13 -31.00 18.79 3.45
C VAL A 13 -31.84 18.03 4.50
N ILE A 14 -31.21 17.47 5.53
CA ILE A 14 -31.88 16.61 6.52
C ILE A 14 -32.38 17.39 7.75
N LEU A 15 -31.85 18.60 8.03
CA LEU A 15 -32.02 19.26 9.34
C LEU A 15 -32.86 20.56 9.35
N GLU A 16 -33.40 21.02 8.22
CA GLU A 16 -34.36 22.16 8.13
C GLU A 16 -34.00 23.42 8.96
N ASP A 17 -32.72 23.70 9.23
CA ASP A 17 -32.27 24.93 9.91
C ASP A 17 -31.47 25.83 8.95
N ILE A 18 -32.10 26.96 8.60
CA ILE A 18 -31.73 27.89 7.53
C ILE A 18 -30.37 28.61 7.72
N PRO A 19 -29.93 29.02 8.94
CA PRO A 19 -28.71 29.83 9.07
C PRO A 19 -27.40 29.02 8.99
N VAL A 20 -27.41 27.75 9.40
CA VAL A 20 -26.21 26.89 9.40
C VAL A 20 -25.87 26.41 7.98
N SER A 21 -26.90 26.20 7.16
CA SER A 21 -26.77 25.84 5.74
C SER A 21 -26.16 26.98 4.91
N ALA A 22 -26.48 28.23 5.23
CA ALA A 22 -25.97 29.41 4.52
C ALA A 22 -24.46 29.64 4.77
N VAL A 23 -24.00 29.49 6.02
CA VAL A 23 -22.58 29.67 6.37
C VAL A 23 -21.73 28.54 5.80
N GLY A 24 -22.19 27.28 5.88
CA GLY A 24 -21.49 26.13 5.31
C GLY A 24 -21.44 26.13 3.78
N GLY A 25 -22.56 26.48 3.13
CA GLY A 25 -22.63 26.62 1.67
C GLY A 25 -21.77 27.77 1.15
N GLY A 26 -21.74 28.90 1.86
CA GLY A 26 -20.92 30.05 1.52
C GLY A 26 -19.41 29.75 1.59
N ALA A 27 -18.96 29.08 2.65
CA ALA A 27 -17.57 28.67 2.80
C ALA A 27 -17.13 27.67 1.71
N LEU A 28 -18.04 26.76 1.33
CA LEU A 28 -17.79 25.79 0.28
C LEU A 28 -17.72 26.43 -1.11
N ALA A 29 -18.66 27.32 -1.42
CA ALA A 29 -18.67 28.08 -2.66
C ALA A 29 -17.42 28.97 -2.76
N LEU A 30 -16.98 29.58 -1.66
CA LEU A 30 -15.76 30.38 -1.61
C LEU A 30 -14.50 29.52 -1.82
N LEU A 31 -14.45 28.30 -1.26
CA LEU A 31 -13.34 27.37 -1.49
C LEU A 31 -13.29 26.85 -2.92
N ILE A 32 -14.44 26.55 -3.52
CA ILE A 32 -14.53 26.17 -4.94
C ILE A 32 -14.12 27.36 -5.81
N LEU A 33 -14.58 28.56 -5.49
CA LEU A 33 -14.21 29.78 -6.21
C LEU A 33 -12.71 30.07 -6.10
N LEU A 34 -12.11 29.94 -4.92
CA LEU A 34 -10.67 30.09 -4.70
C LEU A 34 -9.86 28.99 -5.39
N ALA A 35 -10.37 27.75 -5.47
CA ALA A 35 -9.74 26.69 -6.23
C ALA A 35 -9.83 26.91 -7.75
N VAL A 36 -10.94 27.47 -8.24
CA VAL A 36 -11.12 27.82 -9.65
C VAL A 36 -10.29 29.05 -10.03
N LEU A 37 -10.20 30.06 -9.15
CA LEU A 37 -9.36 31.25 -9.35
C LEU A 37 -7.86 30.95 -9.12
N GLY A 38 -7.52 30.05 -8.19
CA GLY A 38 -6.15 29.66 -7.85
C GLY A 38 -5.58 28.58 -8.78
N GLY A 39 -6.44 27.74 -9.38
CA GLY A 39 -6.08 26.66 -10.30
C GLY A 39 -5.61 27.11 -11.69
N LYS A 40 -5.56 28.42 -11.94
CA LYS A 40 -5.08 28.98 -13.20
C LYS A 40 -4.12 30.15 -12.96
N ARG A 41 -3.03 29.86 -12.27
CA ARG A 41 -1.76 30.51 -12.62
C ARG A 41 -0.78 29.44 -13.08
N ARG A 42 -1.07 28.88 -14.26
CA ARG A 42 0.04 28.47 -15.14
C ARG A 42 0.90 29.73 -15.24
N PRO A 43 2.21 29.69 -14.94
CA PRO A 43 3.04 30.79 -15.38
C PRO A 43 2.78 30.91 -16.88
N ALA A 44 2.24 32.06 -17.29
CA ALA A 44 2.33 32.53 -18.66
C ALA A 44 3.81 32.85 -18.88
N GLY A 45 4.65 31.83 -18.83
CA GLY A 45 6.01 31.90 -19.33
C GLY A 45 5.89 31.95 -20.84
N GLU A 46 6.62 32.88 -21.43
CA GLU A 46 6.97 32.97 -22.84
C GLU A 46 6.65 31.69 -23.65
N GLY A 47 6.04 31.87 -24.82
CA GLY A 47 5.66 30.80 -25.73
C GLY A 47 6.72 29.69 -25.83
N PRO A 48 6.28 28.43 -25.99
CA PRO A 48 7.16 27.27 -25.85
C PRO A 48 8.42 27.45 -26.70
N PRO A 49 9.63 27.49 -26.11
CA PRO A 49 10.86 27.39 -26.89
C PRO A 49 10.74 26.19 -27.83
N ALA A 50 11.06 26.42 -29.10
CA ALA A 50 10.93 25.42 -30.15
C ALA A 50 11.67 24.13 -29.75
N GLY A 51 10.97 23.00 -29.79
CA GLY A 51 11.59 21.71 -29.63
C GLY A 51 12.64 21.50 -30.72
N ARG A 52 13.78 20.95 -30.32
CA ARG A 52 14.88 20.60 -31.23
C ARG A 52 14.84 19.10 -31.49
N LEU A 53 15.12 18.72 -32.72
CA LEU A 53 15.25 17.31 -33.09
C LEU A 53 16.66 16.83 -32.75
N ALA A 54 16.75 15.67 -32.13
CA ALA A 54 17.99 14.96 -31.87
C ALA A 54 17.79 13.47 -32.10
N LEU A 55 18.90 12.76 -32.22
CA LEU A 55 18.88 11.30 -32.22
C LEU A 55 18.97 10.80 -30.78
N ALA A 56 18.22 9.75 -30.47
CA ALA A 56 18.29 9.08 -29.19
C ALA A 56 18.36 7.58 -29.35
N ARG A 57 19.22 6.96 -28.57
CA ARG A 57 19.29 5.50 -28.45
C ARG A 57 18.31 5.01 -27.40
N ILE A 58 17.52 4.00 -27.76
CA ILE A 58 16.62 3.31 -26.83
C ILE A 58 17.47 2.34 -26.01
N GLU A 59 17.66 2.58 -24.72
CA GLU A 59 18.39 1.69 -23.82
C GLU A 59 17.53 0.50 -23.38
N ASP A 60 16.30 0.79 -22.95
CA ASP A 60 15.31 -0.18 -22.50
C ASP A 60 13.90 0.37 -22.82
N LEU A 61 12.95 -0.53 -23.05
CA LEU A 61 11.54 -0.19 -23.23
C LEU A 61 10.68 -1.18 -22.44
N ARG A 62 9.68 -0.66 -21.72
CA ARG A 62 8.73 -1.48 -20.94
C ARG A 62 7.32 -0.99 -21.17
N ALA A 63 6.50 -1.85 -21.78
CA ALA A 63 5.06 -1.63 -21.87
C ALA A 63 4.43 -1.88 -20.50
N THR A 64 3.64 -0.92 -19.98
CA THR A 64 3.04 -1.00 -18.64
C THR A 64 1.58 -1.47 -18.64
N GLY A 65 1.23 -2.36 -19.56
CA GLY A 65 -0.13 -2.89 -19.74
C GLY A 65 -0.91 -2.15 -20.83
N GLY A 66 -1.74 -2.86 -21.58
CA GLY A 66 -2.55 -2.28 -22.66
C GLY A 66 -3.58 -3.27 -23.19
N GLU A 67 -4.85 -3.06 -22.83
CA GLU A 67 -6.02 -3.63 -23.53
C GLU A 67 -6.49 -2.70 -24.68
N SER A 68 -5.82 -1.55 -24.86
CA SER A 68 -6.16 -0.51 -25.83
C SER A 68 -5.19 -0.51 -27.02
N ALA A 69 -5.60 0.11 -28.13
CA ALA A 69 -4.78 0.27 -29.33
C ALA A 69 -3.52 1.13 -29.10
N ASP A 70 -3.56 2.03 -28.13
CA ASP A 70 -2.41 2.81 -27.68
C ASP A 70 -1.91 2.29 -26.33
N VAL A 71 -0.66 1.82 -26.31
CA VAL A 71 -0.05 1.23 -25.12
C VAL A 71 0.90 2.25 -24.49
N PRO A 72 0.78 2.54 -23.18
CA PRO A 72 1.77 3.33 -22.47
C PRO A 72 3.09 2.55 -22.37
N VAL A 73 4.14 3.10 -22.97
CA VAL A 73 5.48 2.52 -22.95
C VAL A 73 6.44 3.45 -22.23
N ARG A 74 7.13 2.89 -21.23
CA ARG A 74 8.24 3.56 -20.53
C ARG A 74 9.52 3.32 -21.31
N PHE A 75 10.11 4.39 -21.82
CA PHE A 75 11.37 4.35 -22.53
C PHE A 75 12.49 4.90 -21.65
N ARG A 76 13.62 4.19 -21.63
CA ARG A 76 14.90 4.73 -21.18
C ARG A 76 15.69 5.12 -22.42
N LEU A 77 15.98 6.39 -22.59
CA LEU A 77 16.61 6.92 -23.78
C LEU A 77 17.96 7.56 -23.42
N THR A 78 18.95 7.37 -24.27
CA THR A 78 20.18 8.17 -24.30
C THR A 78 20.02 9.17 -25.45
N VAL A 79 19.81 10.45 -25.12
CA VAL A 79 19.68 11.51 -26.12
C VAL A 79 21.07 12.05 -26.44
N ALA A 80 21.41 12.12 -27.73
CA ALA A 80 22.62 12.73 -28.24
C ALA A 80 22.23 13.99 -29.05
N PRO A 81 22.23 15.18 -28.40
CA PRO A 81 22.06 16.45 -29.09
C PRO A 81 23.11 16.65 -30.19
N GLU A 82 22.80 17.47 -31.19
CA GLU A 82 23.78 17.78 -32.23
C GLU A 82 24.98 18.55 -31.65
N PRO A 83 26.18 18.47 -32.28
CA PRO A 83 27.37 19.16 -31.80
C PRO A 83 27.20 20.69 -31.61
N GLY A 84 26.21 21.30 -32.29
CA GLY A 84 25.86 22.71 -32.16
C GLY A 84 25.11 23.08 -30.86
N ASP A 85 24.61 22.11 -30.11
CA ASP A 85 23.79 22.33 -28.91
C ASP A 85 24.60 22.41 -27.60
N ALA A 86 25.93 22.32 -27.68
CA ALA A 86 26.89 22.43 -26.57
C ALA A 86 26.60 21.51 -25.35
N ARG A 87 25.74 20.49 -25.51
CA ARG A 87 25.33 19.57 -24.45
C ARG A 87 25.80 18.14 -24.77
N PRO A 88 26.47 17.46 -23.82
CA PRO A 88 26.85 16.07 -23.99
C PRO A 88 25.63 15.14 -23.96
N ALA A 89 25.80 13.92 -24.47
CA ALA A 89 24.76 12.90 -24.41
C ALA A 89 24.31 12.63 -22.96
N TYR A 90 23.01 12.52 -22.76
CA TYR A 90 22.41 12.34 -21.43
C TYR A 90 21.30 11.29 -21.44
N ARG A 91 21.03 10.69 -20.29
CA ARG A 91 19.94 9.71 -20.14
C ARG A 91 18.66 10.38 -19.66
N VAL A 92 17.53 9.92 -20.16
CA VAL A 92 16.19 10.36 -19.73
C VAL A 92 15.24 9.17 -19.67
N LYS A 93 14.26 9.25 -18.77
CA LYS A 93 13.13 8.31 -18.69
C LYS A 93 11.87 9.04 -19.10
N ILE A 94 11.17 8.53 -20.11
CA ILE A 94 9.91 9.09 -20.58
C ILE A 94 8.83 8.01 -20.62
N THR A 95 7.58 8.44 -20.51
CA THR A 95 6.43 7.57 -20.77
C THR A 95 5.66 8.16 -21.94
N GLN A 96 5.52 7.39 -23.02
CA GLN A 96 4.79 7.81 -24.21
C GLN A 96 3.82 6.72 -24.62
N HIS A 97 2.64 7.14 -25.09
CA HIS A 97 1.65 6.24 -25.66
C HIS A 97 2.04 5.98 -27.11
N ILE A 98 2.26 4.70 -27.44
CA ILE A 98 2.64 4.26 -28.77
C ILE A 98 1.55 3.33 -29.28
N ASN A 99 1.19 3.48 -30.55
CA ASN A 99 0.23 2.59 -31.16
C ASN A 99 0.79 1.16 -31.22
N LEU A 100 -0.04 0.17 -30.91
CA LEU A 100 0.37 -1.24 -30.89
C LEU A 100 0.94 -1.70 -32.26
N ALA A 101 0.44 -1.13 -33.37
CA ALA A 101 0.95 -1.43 -34.71
C ALA A 101 2.37 -0.91 -34.94
N ASP A 102 2.74 0.20 -34.30
CA ASP A 102 4.05 0.85 -34.43
C ASP A 102 5.07 0.31 -33.41
N LEU A 103 4.61 -0.41 -32.37
CA LEU A 103 5.46 -0.95 -31.32
C LEU A 103 6.63 -1.81 -31.84
N PRO A 104 6.47 -2.71 -32.84
CA PRO A 104 7.56 -3.52 -33.38
C PRO A 104 8.71 -2.71 -34.01
N ALA A 105 8.46 -1.45 -34.40
CA ALA A 105 9.48 -0.56 -34.94
C ALA A 105 10.44 -0.07 -33.84
N TYR A 106 10.04 -0.11 -32.57
CA TYR A 106 10.87 0.30 -31.44
C TYR A 106 11.53 -0.92 -30.80
N ARG A 107 12.86 -1.01 -30.88
CA ARG A 107 13.65 -2.10 -30.29
C ARG A 107 14.64 -1.58 -29.27
N PRO A 108 14.96 -2.36 -28.22
CA PRO A 108 16.10 -2.07 -27.37
C PRO A 108 17.36 -1.94 -28.22
N ARG A 109 18.18 -0.93 -27.91
CA ARG A 109 19.36 -0.45 -28.66
C ARG A 109 19.09 0.14 -30.04
N GLY A 110 17.83 0.27 -30.46
CA GLY A 110 17.48 1.01 -31.67
C GLY A 110 17.70 2.51 -31.51
N ILE A 111 17.89 3.22 -32.62
CA ILE A 111 17.97 4.66 -32.66
C ILE A 111 16.61 5.22 -33.08
N ALA A 112 16.12 6.20 -32.34
CA ALA A 112 14.87 6.91 -32.61
C ALA A 112 15.12 8.41 -32.69
N VAL A 113 14.32 9.09 -33.49
CA VAL A 113 14.33 10.56 -33.57
C VAL A 113 13.48 11.09 -32.43
N VAL A 114 14.05 11.97 -31.62
CA VAL A 114 13.37 12.61 -30.50
C VAL A 114 13.31 14.11 -30.67
N GLU A 115 12.21 14.70 -30.22
CA GLU A 115 12.11 16.11 -29.97
C GLU A 115 12.43 16.34 -28.49
N TYR A 116 13.42 17.19 -28.21
CA TYR A 116 13.79 17.57 -26.87
C TYR A 116 13.79 19.07 -26.71
N ARG A 117 13.61 19.51 -25.47
CA ARG A 117 13.65 20.92 -25.11
C ARG A 117 14.95 21.26 -24.40
N PRO A 118 15.73 22.25 -24.87
CA PRO A 118 17.00 22.60 -24.23
C PRO A 118 16.80 23.23 -22.84
N ASP A 119 15.67 23.89 -22.61
CA ASP A 119 15.26 24.46 -21.31
C ASP A 119 14.74 23.40 -20.33
N LYS A 120 14.15 22.32 -20.86
CA LYS A 120 13.59 21.20 -20.09
C LYS A 120 14.12 19.87 -20.63
N PRO A 121 15.36 19.48 -20.28
CA PRO A 121 15.99 18.27 -20.82
C PRO A 121 15.29 16.96 -20.41
N TRP A 122 14.41 16.99 -19.41
CA TRP A 122 13.55 15.85 -19.06
C TRP A 122 12.28 15.74 -19.94
N ASP A 123 11.92 16.80 -20.67
CA ASP A 123 10.78 16.84 -21.58
C ASP A 123 11.24 16.42 -22.98
N VAL A 124 11.22 15.11 -23.20
CA VAL A 124 11.65 14.47 -24.45
C VAL A 124 10.50 13.63 -25.00
N ARG A 125 10.30 13.68 -26.33
CA ARG A 125 9.24 12.95 -27.03
C ARG A 125 9.78 12.23 -28.24
N ILE A 126 9.43 10.97 -28.42
CA ILE A 126 9.78 10.25 -29.65
C ILE A 126 8.86 10.73 -30.76
N VAL A 127 9.47 11.10 -31.89
CA VAL A 127 8.76 11.50 -33.10
C VAL A 127 8.37 10.23 -33.86
N THR A 128 7.08 9.89 -33.87
CA THR A 128 6.58 8.66 -34.49
C THR A 128 6.70 8.66 -36.01
N ARG A 129 6.65 9.84 -36.65
CA ARG A 129 6.83 10.02 -38.09
C ARG A 129 7.87 11.11 -38.37
N PRO A 130 9.17 10.79 -38.31
CA PRO A 130 10.23 11.75 -38.63
C PRO A 130 10.24 12.08 -40.13
N THR A 131 10.86 13.20 -40.50
CA THR A 131 11.10 13.49 -41.92
C THR A 131 12.09 12.46 -42.50
N PRO A 132 12.06 12.19 -43.83
CA PRO A 132 12.88 11.15 -44.44
C PRO A 132 14.39 11.32 -44.21
N GLU A 133 14.85 12.57 -44.09
CA GLU A 133 16.25 12.89 -43.79
C GLU A 133 16.67 12.44 -42.40
N TRP A 134 15.81 12.65 -41.39
CA TRP A 134 16.06 12.22 -40.01
C TRP A 134 15.90 10.71 -39.85
N ALA A 135 14.96 10.09 -40.57
CA ALA A 135 14.82 8.63 -40.61
C ALA A 135 16.10 7.97 -41.11
N ARG A 136 16.67 8.46 -42.22
CA ARG A 136 17.94 7.94 -42.76
C ARG A 136 19.10 8.12 -41.79
N ARG A 137 19.21 9.29 -41.14
CA ARG A 137 20.24 9.53 -40.13
C ARG A 137 20.10 8.61 -38.92
N ALA A 138 18.88 8.29 -38.50
CA ALA A 138 18.66 7.34 -37.42
C ALA A 138 19.09 5.91 -37.79
N GLU A 139 18.92 5.50 -39.05
CA GLU A 139 19.36 4.19 -39.54
C GLU A 139 20.89 4.08 -39.65
N GLU A 140 21.57 5.17 -40.02
CA GLU A 140 23.03 5.19 -40.22
C GLU A 140 23.82 5.49 -38.94
N ALA A 141 23.18 6.01 -37.89
CA ALA A 141 23.87 6.45 -36.68
C ALA A 141 24.14 5.32 -35.68
N GLU A 142 25.35 5.27 -35.15
CA GLU A 142 25.70 4.51 -33.95
C GLU A 142 25.94 5.48 -32.79
N ILE A 143 25.04 5.47 -31.80
CA ILE A 143 25.15 6.32 -30.60
C ILE A 143 25.63 5.47 -29.44
N ASP A 144 26.71 5.90 -28.79
CA ASP A 144 27.19 5.27 -27.58
C ASP A 144 26.27 5.49 -26.38
N SER A 145 26.16 4.47 -25.55
CA SER A 145 25.38 4.53 -24.31
C SER A 145 26.04 5.51 -23.33
N ALA A 146 25.35 6.60 -22.99
CA ALA A 146 25.79 7.54 -21.95
C ALA A 146 25.86 6.84 -20.58
N PRO A 147 26.63 7.33 -19.59
CA PRO A 147 26.67 6.73 -18.26
C PRO A 147 25.39 6.99 -17.45
N ASP A 148 25.07 6.10 -16.52
CA ASP A 148 23.88 6.19 -15.66
C ASP A 148 23.82 7.43 -14.77
N SER A 149 24.97 8.02 -14.47
CA SER A 149 25.10 9.28 -13.73
C SER A 149 24.54 10.50 -14.48
N THR A 150 24.29 10.40 -15.79
CA THR A 150 23.71 11.47 -16.61
C THR A 150 22.19 11.42 -16.68
N LEU A 151 21.55 10.62 -15.81
CA LEU A 151 20.10 10.50 -15.78
C LEU A 151 19.45 11.81 -15.32
N VAL A 152 18.80 12.49 -16.26
CA VAL A 152 17.98 13.67 -16.00
C VAL A 152 16.56 13.23 -15.66
N SER A 153 16.05 13.73 -14.53
CA SER A 153 14.69 13.45 -14.05
C SER A 153 13.91 14.75 -13.94
N ASN A 154 12.59 14.68 -14.11
CA ASN A 154 11.70 15.83 -13.99
C ASN A 154 11.61 16.28 -12.52
N PRO A 155 11.95 17.54 -12.18
CA PRO A 155 11.86 18.06 -10.81
C PRO A 155 10.42 18.31 -10.35
N ASP A 156 9.45 18.39 -11.25
CA ASP A 156 8.06 18.78 -10.93
C ASP A 156 7.18 17.59 -10.46
N VAL A 157 7.73 16.37 -10.37
CA VAL A 157 6.98 15.15 -10.01
C VAL A 157 7.04 14.90 -8.50
N ASP A 158 6.70 15.91 -7.70
CA ASP A 158 6.39 15.75 -6.27
C ASP A 158 4.91 15.35 -6.10
N GLU A 159 4.52 14.20 -6.65
CA GLU A 159 3.16 13.64 -6.52
C GLU A 159 2.78 13.33 -5.05
N GLY A 160 3.77 13.19 -4.16
CA GLY A 160 3.54 12.94 -2.74
C GLY A 160 2.97 14.14 -1.97
N SER A 161 3.30 15.37 -2.38
CA SER A 161 2.91 16.59 -1.65
C SER A 161 1.40 16.85 -1.75
N TRP A 162 0.81 16.63 -2.92
CA TRP A 162 -0.62 16.81 -3.14
C TRP A 162 -1.48 15.79 -2.38
N CYS A 163 -1.03 14.53 -2.30
CA CYS A 163 -1.75 13.47 -1.59
C CYS A 163 -1.79 13.73 -0.07
N LEU A 164 -0.66 14.17 0.51
CA LEU A 164 -0.57 14.54 1.93
C LEU A 164 -1.47 15.73 2.27
N LEU A 165 -1.52 16.76 1.42
CA LEU A 165 -2.39 17.91 1.63
C LEU A 165 -3.88 17.52 1.59
N VAL A 166 -4.26 16.60 0.69
CA VAL A 166 -5.63 16.07 0.63
C VAL A 166 -5.98 15.26 1.87
N LEU A 167 -5.06 14.42 2.37
CA LEU A 167 -5.24 13.64 3.58
C LEU A 167 -5.38 14.52 4.82
N LEU A 168 -4.54 15.55 4.95
CA LEU A 168 -4.55 16.47 6.09
C LEU A 168 -5.82 17.31 6.12
N ALA A 169 -6.30 17.77 4.95
CA ALA A 169 -7.59 18.45 4.84
C ALA A 169 -8.77 17.54 5.21
N PHE A 170 -8.71 16.25 4.85
CA PHE A 170 -9.73 15.27 5.22
C PHE A 170 -9.76 15.03 6.75
N LEU A 171 -8.59 14.85 7.37
CA LEU A 171 -8.45 14.68 8.82
C LEU A 171 -8.97 15.89 9.60
N ALA A 172 -8.65 17.11 9.15
CA ALA A 172 -9.15 18.34 9.77
C ALA A 172 -10.68 18.44 9.69
N GLY A 173 -11.27 18.05 8.55
CA GLY A 173 -12.73 17.96 8.39
C GLY A 173 -13.37 16.99 9.37
N ALA A 174 -12.79 15.80 9.55
CA ALA A 174 -13.31 14.79 10.47
C ALA A 174 -13.29 15.27 11.94
N VAL A 175 -12.21 15.93 12.38
CA VAL A 175 -12.10 16.48 13.74
C VAL A 175 -13.17 17.54 14.01
N LEU A 176 -13.45 18.42 13.04
CA LEU A 176 -14.46 19.45 13.17
C LEU A 176 -15.88 18.88 13.35
N VAL A 177 -16.22 17.82 12.60
CA VAL A 177 -17.50 17.11 12.73
C VAL A 177 -17.65 16.50 14.13
N VAL A 178 -16.61 15.84 14.64
CA VAL A 178 -16.62 15.23 15.98
C VAL A 178 -16.80 16.28 17.08
N LEU A 179 -16.15 17.45 16.95
CA LEU A 179 -16.27 18.53 17.93
C LEU A 179 -17.67 19.15 17.95
N LEU A 180 -18.31 19.32 16.79
CA LEU A 180 -19.68 19.85 16.70
C LEU A 180 -20.72 18.88 17.29
N PHE A 181 -20.51 17.57 17.15
CA PHE A 181 -21.38 16.55 17.74
C PHE A 181 -21.11 16.25 19.22
N ARG A 182 -19.99 16.73 19.80
CA ARG A 182 -19.64 16.55 21.23
C ARG A 182 -20.42 17.47 22.18
N GLY A 183 -20.90 18.62 21.72
CA GLY A 183 -21.65 19.59 22.54
C GLY A 183 -23.00 19.07 23.07
N PRO A 184 -23.86 18.46 22.23
CA PRO A 184 -25.19 18.05 22.66
C PRO A 184 -25.27 16.69 23.38
N LEU A 185 -24.18 15.92 23.48
CA LEU A 185 -24.18 14.61 24.15
C LEU A 185 -23.88 14.66 25.65
N PHE A 186 -23.43 15.79 26.20
CA PHE A 186 -22.96 15.89 27.58
C PHE A 186 -23.68 16.92 28.48
N THR A 187 -24.76 17.53 28.01
CA THR A 187 -25.62 18.37 28.87
C THR A 187 -26.75 17.53 29.45
N ALA A 188 -26.42 16.75 30.49
CA ALA A 188 -27.40 16.36 31.50
C ALA A 188 -27.39 17.46 32.57
N GLU A 189 -28.57 17.98 32.92
CA GLU A 189 -28.76 19.09 33.84
C GLU A 189 -28.19 18.83 35.24
N PRO A 190 -27.67 19.85 35.95
CA PRO A 190 -27.15 19.70 37.30
C PRO A 190 -28.24 19.96 38.35
N ASP A 191 -28.59 18.94 39.13
CA ASP A 191 -29.23 19.16 40.44
C ASP A 191 -28.16 19.40 41.52
N GLU A 192 -28.34 20.50 42.24
CA GLU A 192 -27.56 20.91 43.41
C GLU A 192 -27.80 19.97 44.60
N ASP A 193 -26.74 19.54 45.31
CA ASP A 193 -26.66 19.67 46.78
C ASP A 193 -25.35 19.14 47.39
N THR A 194 -24.69 20.01 48.17
CA THR A 194 -23.73 19.76 49.31
C THR A 194 -22.24 19.36 49.07
N PRO A 195 -21.29 19.68 49.99
CA PRO A 195 -20.17 20.58 49.68
C PRO A 195 -18.74 20.14 50.12
N ALA A 196 -17.76 20.90 49.62
CA ALA A 196 -16.43 21.26 50.16
C ALA A 196 -15.34 20.18 50.45
N LYS A 197 -14.23 20.19 49.67
CA LYS A 197 -12.92 20.82 50.02
C LYS A 197 -11.78 20.42 49.04
N PRO A 198 -10.92 21.35 48.57
CA PRO A 198 -9.76 21.09 47.69
C PRO A 198 -8.41 21.24 48.44
N PRO A 199 -7.22 21.26 47.78
CA PRO A 199 -6.69 20.41 46.71
C PRO A 199 -5.27 19.88 47.04
N SER A 200 -4.80 18.82 46.38
CA SER A 200 -3.42 18.68 45.86
C SER A 200 -3.07 17.23 45.53
N SER A 201 -2.91 16.94 44.24
CA SER A 201 -1.72 16.31 43.68
C SER A 201 -1.93 16.15 42.20
N SER A 202 -1.01 16.72 41.44
CA SER A 202 -0.85 16.64 40.00
C SER A 202 -0.97 15.20 39.50
N SER A 203 -2.14 14.83 39.00
CA SER A 203 -2.30 13.68 38.12
C SER A 203 -1.69 14.06 36.78
N SER A 204 -0.41 13.68 36.60
CA SER A 204 0.14 13.46 35.29
C SER A 204 -0.69 12.36 34.65
N SER A 205 -1.67 12.77 33.84
CA SER A 205 -2.43 11.91 32.95
C SER A 205 -1.46 11.38 31.90
N SER A 206 -0.73 10.32 32.26
CA SER A 206 -0.14 9.41 31.30
C SER A 206 -1.31 8.86 30.49
N SER A 207 -1.51 9.45 29.32
CA SER A 207 -2.35 8.91 28.27
C SER A 207 -1.74 7.57 27.87
N SER A 208 -2.13 6.52 28.60
CA SER A 208 -1.99 5.12 28.21
C SER A 208 -2.69 4.96 26.88
N SER A 209 -1.97 5.29 25.82
CA SER A 209 -2.36 5.02 24.46
C SER A 209 -2.22 3.51 24.29
N SER A 210 -3.26 2.77 24.62
CA SER A 210 -3.38 1.35 24.28
C SER A 210 -3.40 1.25 22.75
N ARG A 211 -2.22 1.21 22.12
CA ARG A 211 -2.09 1.03 20.67
C ARG A 211 -2.11 -0.47 20.39
N THR A 212 -3.27 -1.07 20.59
CA THR A 212 -3.55 -2.38 20.00
C THR A 212 -3.70 -2.19 18.50
N PHE A 213 -2.89 -2.89 17.70
CA PHE A 213 -3.04 -2.89 16.24
C PHE A 213 -3.52 -4.26 15.78
N SER A 214 -4.30 -4.25 14.70
CA SER A 214 -4.72 -5.45 13.98
C SER A 214 -4.59 -5.16 12.49
N THR A 215 -3.78 -5.93 11.80
CA THR A 215 -3.60 -5.85 10.35
C THR A 215 -3.89 -7.21 9.74
N SER A 216 -4.46 -7.24 8.54
CA SER A 216 -4.59 -8.49 7.80
C SER A 216 -4.39 -8.25 6.32
N THR A 217 -3.77 -9.22 5.66
CA THR A 217 -3.58 -9.21 4.21
C THR A 217 -4.15 -10.51 3.64
N THR A 218 -4.77 -10.39 2.47
CA THR A 218 -5.35 -11.51 1.73
C THR A 218 -4.61 -11.68 0.42
N VAL A 219 -4.25 -12.91 0.09
CA VAL A 219 -3.65 -13.25 -1.21
C VAL A 219 -4.77 -13.67 -2.16
N SER A 220 -4.81 -13.09 -3.36
CA SER A 220 -5.83 -13.39 -4.38
C SER A 220 -5.18 -13.75 -5.71
N GLY A 221 -5.68 -14.82 -6.34
CA GLY A 221 -5.25 -15.29 -7.67
C GLY A 221 -5.45 -16.81 -7.84
N PRO A 222 -5.44 -17.34 -9.08
CA PRO A 222 -5.51 -18.79 -9.30
C PRO A 222 -4.25 -19.48 -8.76
N GLY A 223 -4.43 -20.47 -7.88
CA GLY A 223 -3.33 -21.22 -7.26
C GLY A 223 -2.61 -20.52 -6.10
N THR A 224 -3.18 -19.45 -5.52
CA THR A 224 -2.53 -18.66 -4.48
C THR A 224 -2.84 -19.14 -3.06
N SER A 225 -2.39 -20.35 -2.70
CA SER A 225 -2.39 -20.79 -1.30
C SER A 225 -1.23 -20.16 -0.53
N LEU A 226 -1.44 -19.78 0.73
CA LEU A 226 -0.36 -19.37 1.62
C LEU A 226 0.62 -20.52 1.93
N LEU A 227 0.24 -21.77 1.72
CA LEU A 227 1.14 -22.92 1.85
C LEU A 227 2.17 -23.02 0.72
N ALA A 228 2.05 -22.21 -0.33
CA ALA A 228 3.05 -22.18 -1.40
C ALA A 228 4.41 -21.72 -0.84
N PHE A 229 5.47 -22.39 -1.30
CA PHE A 229 6.83 -22.20 -0.79
C PHE A 229 7.24 -20.71 -0.77
N GLY A 230 7.77 -20.26 0.37
CA GLY A 230 8.23 -18.88 0.57
C GLY A 230 7.14 -17.79 0.61
N ARG A 231 5.85 -18.11 0.35
CA ARG A 231 4.78 -17.10 0.34
C ARG A 231 4.47 -16.55 1.71
N MET A 232 4.37 -17.39 2.73
CA MET A 232 4.15 -16.93 4.11
C MET A 232 5.21 -15.92 4.56
N ARG A 233 6.49 -16.17 4.23
CA ARG A 233 7.57 -15.22 4.54
C ARG A 233 7.43 -13.91 3.77
N ALA A 234 7.15 -13.97 2.47
CA ALA A 234 6.95 -12.76 1.67
C ALA A 234 5.78 -11.90 2.21
N THR A 235 4.67 -12.56 2.56
CA THR A 235 3.48 -11.92 3.15
C THR A 235 3.80 -11.34 4.54
N ALA A 236 4.57 -12.04 5.37
CA ALA A 236 5.01 -11.56 6.67
C ALA A 236 5.91 -10.31 6.55
N THR A 237 6.84 -10.29 5.60
CA THR A 237 7.70 -9.13 5.33
C THR A 237 6.89 -7.93 4.85
N ASP A 238 5.91 -8.13 3.97
CA ASP A 238 5.00 -7.07 3.54
C ASP A 238 4.16 -6.52 4.72
N LEU A 239 3.65 -7.39 5.59
CA LEU A 239 2.93 -6.97 6.81
C LEU A 239 3.84 -6.21 7.79
N GLU A 240 5.11 -6.61 7.91
CA GLU A 240 6.12 -5.91 8.71
C GLU A 240 6.37 -4.49 8.20
N THR A 241 6.42 -4.25 6.89
CA THR A 241 6.58 -2.87 6.39
C THR A 241 5.41 -1.95 6.78
N ARG A 242 4.24 -2.52 7.10
CA ARG A 242 3.02 -1.79 7.47
C ARG A 242 2.84 -1.66 8.98
N VAL A 243 3.61 -2.41 9.78
CA VAL A 243 3.42 -2.55 11.23
C VAL A 243 4.77 -2.61 11.94
N GLU A 244 4.98 -1.77 12.95
CA GLU A 244 6.19 -1.79 13.78
C GLU A 244 6.30 -3.13 14.57
N THR A 245 7.25 -3.99 14.20
CA THR A 245 7.25 -5.46 14.42
C THR A 245 7.76 -5.97 15.77
N ALA A 246 7.92 -5.10 16.76
CA ALA A 246 8.45 -5.50 18.06
C ALA A 246 7.40 -6.05 19.04
N TYR A 247 6.11 -5.91 18.73
CA TYR A 247 5.04 -6.11 19.72
C TYR A 247 3.88 -6.99 19.22
N VAL A 248 4.18 -8.09 18.52
CA VAL A 248 3.16 -9.03 18.04
C VAL A 248 2.69 -9.94 19.17
N THR A 249 1.38 -10.05 19.36
CA THR A 249 0.74 -10.87 20.40
C THR A 249 -0.01 -12.07 19.84
N GLU A 250 -0.38 -12.03 18.56
CA GLU A 250 -1.09 -13.13 17.90
C GLU A 250 -0.88 -13.04 16.39
N VAL A 251 -0.65 -14.19 15.75
CA VAL A 251 -0.64 -14.31 14.29
C VAL A 251 -1.54 -15.45 13.90
N THR A 252 -2.50 -15.17 13.01
CA THR A 252 -3.41 -16.18 12.46
C THR A 252 -3.15 -16.30 10.96
N ILE A 253 -2.92 -17.54 10.49
CA ILE A 253 -2.65 -17.86 9.10
C ILE A 253 -3.67 -18.88 8.62
N GLU A 254 -4.38 -18.55 7.56
CA GLU A 254 -5.40 -19.37 6.90
C GLU A 254 -4.99 -19.65 5.45
N GLU A 255 -5.85 -20.32 4.67
CA GLU A 255 -5.57 -20.67 3.27
C GLU A 255 -5.13 -19.46 2.42
N HIS A 256 -5.84 -18.33 2.53
CA HIS A 256 -5.62 -17.14 1.70
C HIS A 256 -5.41 -15.85 2.50
N ARG A 257 -5.34 -15.94 3.84
CA ARG A 257 -5.31 -14.77 4.72
C ARG A 257 -4.26 -14.91 5.81
N MET A 258 -3.50 -13.86 6.04
CA MET A 258 -2.61 -13.72 7.20
C MET A 258 -3.03 -12.48 7.99
N ALA A 259 -3.30 -12.66 9.28
CA ALA A 259 -3.67 -11.60 10.21
C ALA A 259 -2.65 -11.54 11.35
N VAL A 260 -2.28 -10.32 11.75
CA VAL A 260 -1.33 -10.05 12.81
C VAL A 260 -1.96 -9.06 13.77
N ARG A 261 -1.95 -9.40 15.05
CA ARG A 261 -2.40 -8.57 16.15
C ARG A 261 -1.22 -8.27 17.06
N GLY A 262 -1.17 -7.06 17.57
CA GLY A 262 -0.14 -6.66 18.52
C GLY A 262 -0.60 -5.63 19.51
N ASP A 263 0.20 -5.49 20.55
CA ASP A 263 -0.05 -4.58 21.66
C ASP A 263 1.28 -4.01 22.14
N SER A 264 1.55 -2.75 21.80
CA SER A 264 2.78 -2.05 22.17
C SER A 264 2.89 -1.74 23.66
N THR A 265 1.81 -1.94 24.43
CA THR A 265 1.82 -1.74 25.89
C THR A 265 2.23 -2.99 26.66
N ARG A 266 2.33 -4.14 25.97
CA ARG A 266 2.69 -5.42 26.57
C ARG A 266 4.19 -5.53 26.73
N PRO A 267 4.69 -6.09 27.85
CA PRO A 267 6.11 -6.33 28.02
C PRO A 267 6.65 -7.27 26.91
N PRO A 268 7.92 -7.15 26.53
CA PRO A 268 8.55 -8.00 25.51
C PRO A 268 8.46 -9.50 25.81
N THR A 269 8.29 -9.88 27.07
CA THR A 269 8.09 -11.27 27.50
C THR A 269 6.74 -11.85 27.08
N GLY A 270 5.78 -11.01 26.69
CA GLY A 270 4.46 -11.41 26.18
C GLY A 270 4.26 -11.08 24.70
N THR A 271 5.33 -10.75 23.97
CA THR A 271 5.32 -10.48 22.53
C THR A 271 6.43 -11.28 21.84
N PHE A 272 6.37 -11.39 20.52
CA PHE A 272 7.44 -11.98 19.73
C PHE A 272 7.64 -11.20 18.44
N HIS A 273 8.79 -11.42 17.78
CA HIS A 273 9.08 -10.82 16.49
C HIS A 273 8.51 -11.65 15.36
N LEU A 274 7.87 -11.01 14.39
CA LEU A 274 7.28 -11.72 13.24
C LEU A 274 8.35 -12.48 12.44
N GLN A 275 9.57 -11.95 12.34
CA GLN A 275 10.66 -12.58 11.58
C GLN A 275 11.35 -13.74 12.29
N SER A 276 11.13 -13.95 13.60
CA SER A 276 11.72 -15.10 14.31
C SER A 276 10.96 -16.41 14.07
N LEU A 277 9.82 -16.37 13.37
CA LEU A 277 9.01 -17.55 13.12
C LEU A 277 9.58 -18.45 12.00
N PRO A 278 9.50 -19.79 12.15
CA PRO A 278 10.02 -20.73 11.17
C PRO A 278 9.05 -20.95 9.99
N TYR A 279 8.80 -19.91 9.19
CA TYR A 279 7.82 -19.94 8.08
C TYR A 279 7.99 -21.08 7.09
N GLU A 280 9.22 -21.57 6.89
CA GLU A 280 9.50 -22.67 5.95
C GLU A 280 9.07 -24.04 6.48
N LEU A 281 8.92 -24.18 7.80
CA LEU A 281 8.54 -25.44 8.45
C LEU A 281 7.03 -25.54 8.67
N LEU A 282 6.33 -24.40 8.75
CA LEU A 282 4.88 -24.34 8.98
C LEU A 282 4.05 -25.11 7.93
N PRO A 283 4.34 -25.04 6.61
CA PRO A 283 3.62 -25.85 5.63
C PRO A 283 3.78 -27.36 5.84
N GLY A 284 4.91 -27.79 6.42
CA GLY A 284 5.14 -29.18 6.80
C GLY A 284 4.19 -29.63 7.91
N LEU A 285 4.03 -28.80 8.95
CA LEU A 285 3.11 -29.08 10.06
C LEU A 285 1.66 -29.19 9.59
N VAL A 286 1.22 -28.34 8.65
CA VAL A 286 -0.14 -28.42 8.10
C VAL A 286 -0.35 -29.70 7.30
N ARG A 287 0.62 -30.12 6.48
CA ARG A 287 0.55 -31.41 5.76
C ARG A 287 0.50 -32.59 6.72
N GLU A 288 1.30 -32.55 7.79
CA GLU A 288 1.29 -33.60 8.80
C GLU A 288 -0.06 -33.63 9.55
N ALA A 289 -0.59 -32.48 9.95
CA ALA A 289 -1.89 -32.40 10.61
C ALA A 289 -3.02 -32.95 9.72
N ARG A 290 -3.01 -32.62 8.42
CA ARG A 290 -4.02 -33.10 7.46
C ARG A 290 -3.95 -34.60 7.18
N THR A 291 -2.79 -35.24 7.38
CA THR A 291 -2.59 -36.66 7.03
C THR A 291 -2.59 -37.60 8.23
N THR A 292 -2.18 -37.12 9.41
CA THR A 292 -1.93 -37.97 10.58
C THR A 292 -3.00 -37.89 11.67
N LEU A 293 -3.82 -36.84 11.68
CA LEU A 293 -4.79 -36.60 12.77
C LEU A 293 -6.18 -37.21 12.53
N GLY A 294 -6.30 -38.10 11.55
CA GLY A 294 -7.52 -38.87 11.30
C GLY A 294 -8.65 -38.13 10.59
N VAL A 295 -8.42 -36.90 10.11
CA VAL A 295 -9.37 -36.17 9.25
C VAL A 295 -9.18 -36.64 7.81
N ARG A 296 -10.15 -37.39 7.26
CA ARG A 296 -10.02 -37.96 5.91
C ARG A 296 -10.19 -36.94 4.79
N ASP A 297 -11.11 -35.99 4.96
CA ASP A 297 -11.36 -34.92 4.01
C ASP A 297 -11.27 -33.54 4.68
N PRO A 298 -10.06 -32.99 4.85
CA PRO A 298 -9.86 -31.69 5.49
C PRO A 298 -10.26 -30.54 4.56
N GLU A 299 -11.37 -29.88 4.90
CA GLU A 299 -11.92 -28.72 4.17
C GLU A 299 -11.13 -27.42 4.42
N SER A 300 -10.66 -27.21 5.66
CA SER A 300 -9.97 -25.97 6.04
C SER A 300 -8.88 -26.20 7.09
N TRP A 301 -7.91 -25.28 7.12
CA TRP A 301 -6.86 -25.26 8.12
C TRP A 301 -6.57 -23.83 8.57
N ARG A 302 -6.07 -23.72 9.80
CA ARG A 302 -5.62 -22.47 10.42
C ARG A 302 -4.39 -22.73 11.27
N ILE A 303 -3.44 -21.80 11.24
CA ILE A 303 -2.30 -21.76 12.16
C ILE A 303 -2.48 -20.55 13.06
N ASP A 304 -2.53 -20.78 14.36
CA ASP A 304 -2.58 -19.75 15.39
C ASP A 304 -1.25 -19.74 16.15
N ILE A 305 -0.60 -18.58 16.17
CA ILE A 305 0.71 -18.40 16.81
C ILE A 305 0.56 -17.40 17.94
N THR A 306 0.90 -17.85 19.14
CA THR A 306 0.77 -17.05 20.38
C THR A 306 2.09 -17.03 21.14
N PRO A 307 2.37 -15.98 21.93
CA PRO A 307 3.57 -15.92 22.77
C PRO A 307 3.58 -17.07 23.77
N GLY A 308 4.78 -17.54 24.13
CA GLY A 308 4.97 -18.52 25.20
C GLY A 308 4.46 -18.01 26.55
N THR A 309 4.16 -18.93 27.46
CA THR A 309 3.59 -18.58 28.79
C THR A 309 4.68 -18.26 29.82
N GLY A 310 5.96 -18.43 29.48
CA GLY A 310 7.11 -18.20 30.35
C GLY A 310 8.13 -17.22 29.77
N ALA A 311 8.90 -16.55 30.65
CA ALA A 311 10.01 -15.71 30.24
C ALA A 311 11.06 -16.54 29.49
N GLY A 312 11.21 -16.32 28.18
CA GLY A 312 12.13 -17.07 27.32
C GLY A 312 11.53 -18.32 26.67
N GLU A 313 10.25 -18.63 26.90
CA GLU A 313 9.54 -19.59 26.05
C GLU A 313 9.26 -18.95 24.69
N GLY A 314 9.74 -19.58 23.61
CA GLY A 314 9.44 -19.14 22.26
C GLY A 314 7.94 -19.22 21.93
N PRO A 315 7.52 -18.62 20.80
CA PRO A 315 6.11 -18.65 20.38
C PRO A 315 5.61 -20.09 20.22
N ARG A 316 4.36 -20.33 20.64
CA ARG A 316 3.63 -21.59 20.44
C ARG A 316 2.87 -21.53 19.13
N VAL A 317 2.95 -22.59 18.35
CA VAL A 317 2.29 -22.74 17.06
C VAL A 317 1.21 -23.82 17.21
N ARG A 318 -0.05 -23.45 17.02
CA ARG A 318 -1.18 -24.39 16.97
C ARG A 318 -1.71 -24.49 15.56
N VAL A 319 -1.73 -25.69 15.01
CA VAL A 319 -2.37 -25.99 13.73
C VAL A 319 -3.72 -26.63 14.02
N THR A 320 -4.78 -26.02 13.51
CA THR A 320 -6.14 -26.55 13.56
C THR A 320 -6.55 -26.98 12.16
N VAL A 321 -7.04 -28.21 12.03
CA VAL A 321 -7.57 -28.75 10.78
C VAL A 321 -9.02 -29.13 11.01
N SER A 322 -9.90 -28.68 10.12
CA SER A 322 -11.33 -28.94 10.19
C SER A 322 -11.78 -29.67 8.92
N GLY A 323 -12.61 -30.69 9.08
CA GLY A 323 -13.31 -31.38 8.01
C GLY A 323 -14.66 -31.88 8.48
N GLU A 324 -15.36 -32.65 7.64
CA GLU A 324 -16.69 -33.19 7.95
C GLU A 324 -16.72 -34.04 9.23
N GLU A 325 -15.61 -34.75 9.52
CA GLU A 325 -15.50 -35.66 10.66
C GLU A 325 -15.30 -34.91 11.99
N GLY A 326 -14.86 -33.64 11.96
CA GLY A 326 -14.63 -32.79 13.12
C GLY A 326 -13.34 -31.98 13.04
N THR A 327 -12.88 -31.47 14.19
CA THR A 327 -11.67 -30.62 14.29
C THR A 327 -10.55 -31.34 15.00
N ALA A 328 -9.35 -31.30 14.41
CA ALA A 328 -8.13 -31.82 15.00
C ALA A 328 -7.13 -30.69 15.26
N HIS A 329 -6.27 -30.88 16.26
CA HIS A 329 -5.26 -29.91 16.67
C HIS A 329 -3.88 -30.54 16.75
N LEU A 330 -2.87 -29.80 16.29
CA LEU A 330 -1.46 -30.14 16.43
C LEU A 330 -0.74 -28.93 17.00
N ASP A 331 -0.13 -29.09 18.17
CA ASP A 331 0.66 -28.05 18.82
C ASP A 331 2.14 -28.31 18.57
N ALA A 332 2.88 -27.25 18.27
CA ALA A 332 4.31 -27.24 18.02
C ALA A 332 5.00 -26.06 18.70
N ASP A 333 6.29 -26.22 18.97
CA ASP A 333 7.14 -25.18 19.57
C ASP A 333 7.65 -24.16 18.52
N ALA A 334 8.41 -23.18 19.00
CA ALA A 334 9.00 -22.13 18.17
C ALA A 334 9.98 -22.64 17.09
N THR A 335 10.44 -23.88 17.20
CA THR A 335 11.31 -24.55 16.22
C THR A 335 10.53 -25.49 15.30
N ALA A 336 9.20 -25.43 15.33
CA ALA A 336 8.28 -26.31 14.62
C ALA A 336 8.44 -27.80 15.01
N ARG A 337 8.88 -28.10 16.23
CA ARG A 337 8.81 -29.47 16.77
C ARG A 337 7.45 -29.69 17.39
N ILE A 338 6.84 -30.83 17.07
CA ILE A 338 5.50 -31.19 17.55
C ILE A 338 5.57 -31.54 19.04
N THR A 339 4.73 -30.89 19.83
CA THR A 339 4.64 -31.08 21.28
C THR A 339 3.39 -31.85 21.71
N ASP A 340 2.28 -31.67 21.01
CA ASP A 340 1.01 -32.36 21.30
C ASP A 340 0.25 -32.66 20.00
N ARG A 341 -0.53 -33.75 20.01
CA ARG A 341 -1.41 -34.16 18.91
C ARG A 341 -2.76 -34.53 19.49
N ARG A 342 -3.81 -33.83 19.06
CA ARG A 342 -5.19 -34.17 19.37
C ARG A 342 -5.95 -34.46 18.09
N ALA A 343 -6.29 -35.74 17.92
CA ALA A 343 -7.16 -36.18 16.85
C ALA A 343 -8.59 -35.70 17.10
N VAL A 344 -9.43 -35.81 16.07
CA VAL A 344 -10.87 -35.58 16.18
C VAL A 344 -11.45 -36.45 17.28
N ASP A 345 -12.17 -35.83 18.22
CA ASP A 345 -12.86 -36.53 19.30
C ASP A 345 -13.85 -37.54 18.71
N GLY A 346 -13.46 -38.82 18.73
CA GLY A 346 -14.34 -39.93 18.44
C GLY A 346 -15.47 -39.96 19.46
N LYS A 347 -16.68 -39.63 19.01
CA LYS A 347 -17.91 -39.75 19.79
C LYS A 347 -18.11 -41.20 20.28
N GLY A 348 -17.82 -41.43 21.57
CA GLY A 348 -18.48 -42.38 22.46
C GLY A 348 -18.54 -43.86 22.06
N ALA A 349 -17.53 -44.64 22.47
CA ALA A 349 -17.77 -46.03 22.85
C ALA A 349 -18.34 -46.06 24.27
N VAL A 350 -19.68 -45.98 24.38
CA VAL A 350 -20.40 -46.42 25.58
C VAL A 350 -20.25 -47.94 25.62
N ASP A 351 -19.35 -48.42 26.46
CA ASP A 351 -19.29 -49.84 26.80
C ASP A 351 -20.43 -50.12 27.79
N GLY A 352 -21.56 -50.54 27.23
CA GLY A 352 -22.72 -51.03 27.95
C GLY A 352 -23.12 -52.40 27.41
N LYS A 353 -22.54 -53.45 27.99
CA LYS A 353 -23.10 -54.80 28.09
C LYS A 353 -22.62 -55.37 29.44
N GLY A 354 -23.48 -55.83 30.34
CA GLY A 354 -24.67 -56.65 30.10
C GLY A 354 -24.29 -58.08 30.39
#